data_AF-A0A7H2BLN4-F1
#
_entry.id   AF-A0A7H2BLN4-F1
#
_cell.length_a   1.000
_cell.length_b   1.000
_cell.length_c   1.000
_cell.angle_alpha   90.00
_cell.angle_beta   90.00
_cell.angle_gamma   90.00
#
_symmetry.space_group_name_H-M   'P 1'
#
loop_
_entity.id
_entity.type
_entity.pdbx_description
1 polymer ?
#
loop_
_entity_poly.entity_id
_entity_poly.type
_entity_poly.pdbx_seq_one_letter_code
_entity_poly.pdbx_strand_id
1 'polypeptide(L)'
;MRITTKVLSSSALALLLLTSSGLAQAGTVTSSPDSSKELRSSALIHVPSTEASDAEQSISAYQEEVEELYAEGDIIAFSPTAPEGSKFFAGEVASDLDSLHHDSSTSTTPESNLYLNPIKIGLCNAGRENTVVYTIRNSKHNGNIDLKCGNKDNGYVHIRSRHEGDWNNAKGGFAGYWDDFMLYSTINALQAPSYSRQQNSTTRCYVTPIQVFKKVNRKPVYQKTIYPRVAVSTNNRKVITSFPTGNKTC
;
A
#
# COMPACT_ATOMS: atom_id res chain seq x y z
N MET A 1 -56.49 6.13 -17.46
CA MET A 1 -56.50 6.13 -15.99
C MET A 1 -55.51 7.20 -15.54
N ARG A 2 -56.00 8.37 -15.11
CA ARG A 2 -55.21 9.51 -14.63
C ARG A 2 -55.01 9.35 -13.12
N ILE A 3 -53.78 9.48 -12.63
CA ILE A 3 -53.53 9.71 -11.21
C ILE A 3 -52.63 10.94 -11.09
N THR A 4 -53.10 11.81 -10.21
CA THR A 4 -52.77 13.21 -9.95
C THR A 4 -51.49 13.40 -9.14
N THR A 5 -50.82 14.51 -9.42
CA THR A 5 -49.76 15.20 -8.67
C THR A 5 -50.14 15.53 -7.23
N LYS A 6 -49.16 15.48 -6.32
CA LYS A 6 -49.09 16.34 -5.13
C LYS A 6 -47.66 16.84 -4.90
N VAL A 7 -47.53 18.16 -4.97
CA VAL A 7 -46.44 19.00 -4.45
C VAL A 7 -46.84 19.44 -3.04
N LEU A 8 -45.87 19.70 -2.15
CA LEU A 8 -45.85 20.56 -0.93
C LEU A 8 -44.58 20.15 -0.12
N SER A 9 -43.82 20.96 0.60
CA SER A 9 -43.82 22.39 0.94
C SER A 9 -42.52 22.65 1.73
N SER A 10 -41.93 23.83 1.55
CA SER A 10 -40.79 24.40 2.29
C SER A 10 -41.04 24.58 3.80
N SER A 11 -39.95 24.66 4.60
CA SER A 11 -39.67 25.65 5.67
C SER A 11 -38.35 25.29 6.40
N ALA A 12 -37.32 26.12 6.33
CA ALA A 12 -36.92 27.18 7.30
C ALA A 12 -36.13 26.62 8.51
N LEU A 13 -34.81 26.86 8.58
CA LEU A 13 -34.11 28.03 9.16
C LEU A 13 -34.04 27.97 10.71
N ALA A 14 -32.85 27.71 11.24
CA ALA A 14 -32.46 28.12 12.59
C ALA A 14 -30.94 28.36 12.63
N LEU A 15 -30.58 29.64 12.51
CA LEU A 15 -29.26 30.20 12.73
C LEU A 15 -29.15 30.50 14.24
N LEU A 16 -28.18 29.90 14.93
CA LEU A 16 -27.89 30.22 16.34
C LEU A 16 -26.46 30.76 16.42
N LEU A 17 -26.38 32.09 16.46
CA LEU A 17 -25.21 32.85 16.89
C LEU A 17 -25.26 32.95 18.42
N LEU A 18 -24.23 32.41 19.08
CA LEU A 18 -23.95 32.68 20.49
C LEU A 18 -22.59 33.39 20.57
N THR A 19 -22.66 34.66 20.96
CA THR A 19 -21.54 35.46 21.44
C THR A 19 -21.56 35.46 22.96
N SER A 20 -20.43 35.19 23.62
CA SER A 20 -20.08 35.85 24.88
C SER A 20 -18.59 35.69 25.21
N SER A 21 -17.95 36.83 25.36
CA SER A 21 -16.61 37.07 25.88
C SER A 21 -16.44 36.57 27.32
N GLY A 22 -15.23 36.18 27.72
CA GLY A 22 -14.97 35.89 29.13
C GLY A 22 -13.56 35.43 29.49
N LEU A 23 -12.72 36.42 29.82
CA LEU A 23 -11.61 36.44 30.79
C LEU A 23 -10.52 35.35 30.79
N ALA A 24 -9.29 35.87 30.71
CA ALA A 24 -8.05 35.24 31.10
C ALA A 24 -7.97 34.90 32.60
N GLN A 25 -7.35 33.77 32.92
CA GLN A 25 -6.72 33.58 34.22
C GLN A 25 -5.44 32.77 34.06
N ALA A 26 -4.33 33.38 34.48
CA ALA A 26 -3.02 32.77 34.55
C ALA A 26 -3.01 31.69 35.65
N GLY A 27 -2.56 30.49 35.29
CA GLY A 27 -2.41 29.35 36.19
C GLY A 27 -0.99 28.80 36.10
N THR A 28 -0.34 28.78 37.25
CA THR A 28 1.06 28.42 37.52
C THR A 28 1.39 26.98 37.11
N VAL A 29 2.46 26.79 36.33
CA VAL A 29 3.02 25.48 36.00
C VAL A 29 3.93 25.02 37.14
N THR A 30 3.46 24.08 37.95
CA THR A 30 4.30 23.31 38.88
C THR A 30 4.73 22.02 38.20
N SER A 31 6.05 21.85 38.10
CA SER A 31 6.74 20.65 37.64
C SER A 31 6.40 19.40 38.46
N SER A 32 6.22 18.27 37.78
CA SER A 32 6.38 16.93 38.37
C SER A 32 7.12 16.01 37.38
N PRO A 33 7.87 15.00 37.88
CA PRO A 33 9.00 14.43 37.16
C PRO A 33 8.66 13.11 36.44
N ASP A 34 9.58 12.76 35.55
CA ASP A 34 9.96 11.40 35.17
C ASP A 34 8.96 10.56 34.34
N SER A 35 9.27 10.45 33.05
CA SER A 35 9.09 9.19 32.33
C SER A 35 10.28 9.01 31.39
N SER A 36 11.03 7.97 31.69
CA SER A 36 12.25 7.57 31.02
C SER A 36 11.94 7.09 29.60
N LYS A 37 12.88 7.42 28.72
CA LYS A 37 12.95 7.05 27.31
C LYS A 37 12.80 5.54 27.12
N GLU A 38 11.78 5.10 26.40
CA GLU A 38 11.82 3.82 25.68
C GLU A 38 12.38 4.08 24.28
N LEU A 39 13.69 3.87 24.11
CA LEU A 39 14.30 3.76 22.79
C LEU A 39 14.02 2.36 22.26
N ARG A 40 12.99 2.20 21.41
CA ARG A 40 12.82 0.96 20.65
C ARG A 40 13.66 1.00 19.38
N SER A 41 14.72 0.21 19.37
CA SER A 41 15.55 -0.13 18.22
C SER A 41 14.72 -0.70 17.08
N SER A 42 14.94 -0.19 15.87
CA SER A 42 14.53 -0.88 14.64
C SER A 42 15.55 -1.97 14.31
N ALA A 43 15.11 -3.23 14.25
CA ALA A 43 15.97 -4.35 13.85
C ALA A 43 16.18 -4.36 12.32
N LEU A 44 17.44 -4.45 11.91
CA LEU A 44 17.88 -4.58 10.52
C LEU A 44 18.27 -6.05 10.31
N ILE A 45 17.53 -6.80 9.49
CA ILE A 45 17.81 -8.22 9.27
C ILE A 45 18.43 -8.41 7.87
N HIS A 46 19.58 -9.07 7.83
CA HIS A 46 20.36 -9.40 6.62
C HIS A 46 20.09 -10.85 6.22
N VAL A 47 19.92 -11.12 4.92
CA VAL A 47 19.59 -12.45 4.39
C VAL A 47 20.68 -12.92 3.42
N PRO A 48 21.27 -14.12 3.59
CA PRO A 48 22.18 -14.72 2.62
C PRO A 48 21.49 -15.71 1.65
N SER A 49 21.94 -15.73 0.39
CA SER A 49 21.47 -16.60 -0.71
C SER A 49 21.62 -18.11 -0.47
N THR A 50 20.72 -18.97 -1.01
CA THR A 50 21.02 -20.37 -1.42
C THR A 50 19.87 -21.08 -2.20
N GLU A 51 20.21 -22.22 -2.81
CA GLU A 51 19.48 -22.99 -3.84
C GLU A 51 18.16 -23.68 -3.40
N ALA A 52 17.43 -24.23 -4.38
CA ALA A 52 16.02 -24.63 -4.31
C ALA A 52 15.64 -25.72 -3.28
N SER A 53 16.58 -26.53 -2.75
CA SER A 53 16.28 -27.48 -1.65
C SER A 53 16.20 -26.80 -0.28
N ASP A 54 16.74 -25.59 -0.15
CA ASP A 54 16.89 -24.90 1.12
C ASP A 54 15.79 -23.83 1.31
N ALA A 55 14.90 -23.67 0.34
CA ALA A 55 13.75 -22.78 0.40
C ALA A 55 12.75 -23.20 1.49
N GLU A 56 12.47 -24.50 1.65
CA GLU A 56 11.54 -24.98 2.68
C GLU A 56 12.15 -24.90 4.10
N GLN A 57 13.46 -25.13 4.22
CA GLN A 57 14.15 -25.08 5.51
C GLN A 57 14.43 -23.65 5.97
N SER A 58 14.71 -22.75 5.02
CA SER A 58 14.78 -21.31 5.31
C SER A 58 13.42 -20.78 5.73
N ILE A 59 12.31 -21.18 5.09
CA ILE A 59 10.93 -20.85 5.55
C ILE A 59 10.69 -21.27 7.00
N SER A 60 11.17 -22.44 7.43
CA SER A 60 11.04 -22.91 8.82
C SER A 60 11.86 -22.08 9.81
N ALA A 61 13.07 -21.66 9.45
CA ALA A 61 13.89 -20.77 10.29
C ALA A 61 13.32 -19.33 10.32
N TYR A 62 12.73 -18.86 9.22
CA TYR A 62 12.03 -17.57 9.14
C TYR A 62 10.71 -17.54 9.93
N GLN A 63 10.07 -18.69 10.16
CA GLN A 63 8.83 -18.78 10.92
C GLN A 63 9.01 -18.53 12.43
N GLU A 64 10.22 -18.77 12.97
CA GLU A 64 10.51 -18.62 14.40
C GLU A 64 10.91 -17.18 14.75
N GLU A 65 11.56 -16.45 13.84
CA GLU A 65 12.04 -15.06 14.08
C GLU A 65 10.97 -13.98 13.84
N VAL A 66 9.89 -14.30 13.13
CA VAL A 66 8.74 -13.39 12.89
C VAL A 66 7.76 -13.35 14.09
N GLU A 67 7.92 -14.20 15.11
CA GLU A 67 7.01 -14.27 16.26
C GLU A 67 7.16 -13.14 17.29
N GLU A 68 8.27 -12.37 17.32
CA GLU A 68 8.54 -11.38 18.39
C GLU A 68 7.98 -9.97 18.14
N LEU A 69 7.47 -9.68 16.95
CA LEU A 69 6.82 -8.41 16.63
C LEU A 69 5.42 -8.72 16.09
N TYR A 70 4.48 -7.77 16.21
CA TYR A 70 3.14 -7.78 15.60
C TYR A 70 1.98 -8.32 16.47
N ALA A 71 1.02 -7.43 16.72
CA ALA A 71 -0.26 -7.69 17.39
C ALA A 71 -1.23 -8.48 16.48
N GLU A 72 -2.39 -8.85 17.02
CA GLU A 72 -3.35 -9.75 16.38
C GLU A 72 -4.09 -9.05 15.21
N GLY A 73 -3.91 -9.53 13.97
CA GLY A 73 -4.65 -9.02 12.80
C GLY A 73 -3.91 -9.00 11.46
N ASP A 74 -2.58 -9.12 11.47
CA ASP A 74 -1.77 -8.81 10.28
C ASP A 74 -1.65 -9.95 9.26
N ILE A 75 -1.57 -9.60 7.98
CA ILE A 75 -1.14 -10.47 6.88
C ILE A 75 0.35 -10.26 6.70
N ILE A 76 1.03 -11.27 6.19
CA ILE A 76 2.33 -11.10 5.57
C ILE A 76 2.20 -11.49 4.09
N ALA A 77 2.62 -10.61 3.18
CA ALA A 77 2.82 -10.98 1.79
C ALA A 77 4.31 -10.99 1.46
N PHE A 78 4.70 -11.99 0.66
CA PHE A 78 6.09 -12.29 0.33
C PHE A 78 6.23 -12.64 -1.15
N SER A 79 7.27 -12.11 -1.79
CA SER A 79 7.65 -12.49 -3.15
C SER A 79 8.89 -13.38 -3.08
N PRO A 80 8.81 -14.68 -3.42
CA PRO A 80 9.96 -15.59 -3.32
C PRO A 80 11.09 -15.27 -4.29
N THR A 81 10.83 -14.42 -5.29
CA THR A 81 11.85 -13.95 -6.23
C THR A 81 12.42 -12.58 -5.87
N ALA A 82 11.96 -11.96 -4.78
CA ALA A 82 12.38 -10.61 -4.46
C ALA A 82 13.90 -10.53 -4.17
N PRO A 83 14.55 -9.43 -4.55
CA PRO A 83 15.99 -9.26 -4.33
C PRO A 83 16.30 -9.25 -2.83
N GLU A 84 17.48 -9.74 -2.44
CA GLU A 84 17.93 -9.74 -1.04
C GLU A 84 17.71 -8.37 -0.38
N GLY A 85 17.09 -8.38 0.81
CA GLY A 85 16.73 -7.17 1.56
C GLY A 85 15.37 -6.55 1.24
N SER A 86 14.59 -7.13 0.33
CA SER A 86 13.19 -6.72 0.10
C SER A 86 12.32 -6.99 1.35
N LYS A 87 11.67 -5.94 1.85
CA LYS A 87 10.82 -6.00 3.05
C LYS A 87 9.46 -6.66 2.76
N PHE A 88 8.87 -7.23 3.80
CA PHE A 88 7.52 -7.81 3.78
C PHE A 88 6.45 -6.71 3.71
N PHE A 89 5.33 -7.02 3.06
CA PHE A 89 4.12 -6.23 3.26
C PHE A 89 3.36 -6.79 4.45
N ALA A 90 3.35 -6.04 5.56
CA ALA A 90 2.48 -6.27 6.70
C ALA A 90 1.40 -5.18 6.69
N GLY A 91 0.16 -5.58 6.44
CA GLY A 91 -0.97 -4.66 6.48
C GLY A 91 -1.35 -4.39 7.93
N GLU A 92 -0.75 -3.37 8.54
CA GLU A 92 -1.08 -2.97 9.91
C GLU A 92 -2.40 -2.18 9.91
N VAL A 93 -3.31 -2.51 10.83
CA VAL A 93 -4.40 -1.59 11.19
C VAL A 93 -3.78 -0.46 11.99
N ALA A 94 -3.68 0.73 11.42
CA ALA A 94 -3.33 1.93 12.18
C ALA A 94 -4.39 2.14 13.28
N SER A 95 -4.11 1.66 14.48
CA SER A 95 -4.87 1.92 15.69
C SER A 95 -4.34 3.17 16.38
N ASP A 96 -4.16 4.28 15.65
CA ASP A 96 -3.77 5.56 16.24
C ASP A 96 -4.63 6.69 15.66
N LEU A 97 -5.76 6.91 16.33
CA LEU A 97 -6.55 8.12 16.21
C LEU A 97 -6.05 9.16 17.23
N ASP A 98 -4.76 9.49 17.24
CA ASP A 98 -4.26 10.57 18.12
C ASP A 98 -2.92 11.17 17.65
N SER A 99 -2.91 11.89 16.52
CA SER A 99 -2.00 13.03 16.30
C SER A 99 -2.27 13.67 14.94
N LEU A 100 -3.23 14.60 14.94
CA LEU A 100 -3.48 15.49 13.82
C LEU A 100 -2.78 16.82 14.07
N HIS A 101 -1.44 16.85 14.17
CA HIS A 101 -0.66 18.11 14.24
C HIS A 101 0.65 18.01 13.45
N HIS A 102 0.78 18.93 12.48
CA HIS A 102 2.00 19.54 11.92
C HIS A 102 3.35 18.82 12.14
N ASP A 103 3.98 18.32 11.06
CA ASP A 103 4.90 19.15 10.27
C ASP A 103 5.34 18.46 8.99
N SER A 104 5.27 19.22 7.89
CA SER A 104 5.86 18.88 6.60
C SER A 104 7.35 19.21 6.66
N SER A 105 8.16 18.35 7.30
CA SER A 105 9.62 18.45 7.25
C SER A 105 10.24 17.14 6.78
N THR A 106 11.19 17.31 5.87
CA THR A 106 12.10 16.32 5.29
C THR A 106 12.68 15.37 6.34
N SER A 107 12.09 14.18 6.48
CA SER A 107 12.72 13.04 7.14
C SER A 107 13.44 12.19 6.10
N THR A 108 14.77 12.22 6.17
CA THR A 108 15.70 11.44 5.35
C THR A 108 15.89 10.03 5.95
N THR A 109 14.81 9.35 6.32
CA THR A 109 14.85 7.90 6.58
C THR A 109 14.36 7.16 5.33
N PRO A 110 15.05 6.10 4.88
CA PRO A 110 14.69 5.41 3.66
C PRO A 110 13.39 4.61 3.86
N GLU A 111 12.31 5.12 3.24
CA GLU A 111 11.19 4.34 2.67
C GLU A 111 10.74 3.11 3.48
N SER A 112 10.29 3.30 4.73
CA SER A 112 9.74 2.19 5.54
C SER A 112 8.23 2.05 5.46
N ASN A 113 7.55 2.85 4.65
CA ASN A 113 6.10 2.88 4.59
C ASN A 113 5.67 2.84 3.12
N LEU A 114 5.31 1.65 2.65
CA LEU A 114 4.69 1.38 1.33
C LEU A 114 3.25 1.90 1.26
N TYR A 115 3.01 3.06 1.87
CA TYR A 115 1.72 3.72 1.90
C TYR A 115 1.68 4.76 0.79
N LEU A 116 0.69 4.63 -0.09
CA LEU A 116 0.42 5.66 -1.08
C LEU A 116 0.08 6.97 -0.37
N ASN A 117 0.76 8.05 -0.78
CA ASN A 117 0.55 9.36 -0.17
C ASN A 117 -0.90 9.83 -0.42
N PRO A 118 -1.71 10.04 0.62
CA PRO A 118 -3.14 10.31 0.47
C PRO A 118 -3.42 11.63 -0.26
N ILE A 119 -2.52 12.63 -0.15
CA ILE A 119 -2.62 13.88 -0.91
C ILE A 119 -2.47 13.60 -2.40
N LYS A 120 -1.49 12.79 -2.80
CA LYS A 120 -1.31 12.40 -4.21
C LYS A 120 -2.49 11.60 -4.75
N ILE A 121 -3.07 10.71 -3.94
CA ILE A 121 -4.28 9.98 -4.31
C ILE A 121 -5.48 10.92 -4.47
N GLY A 122 -5.62 11.90 -3.58
CA GLY A 122 -6.59 12.99 -3.72
C GLY A 122 -6.43 13.75 -5.04
N LEU A 123 -5.19 14.05 -5.45
CA LEU A 123 -4.91 14.67 -6.75
C LEU A 123 -5.29 13.78 -7.93
N CYS A 124 -5.08 12.46 -7.84
CA CYS A 124 -5.54 11.54 -8.86
C CYS A 124 -7.07 11.57 -9.01
N ASN A 125 -7.79 11.60 -7.88
CA ASN A 125 -9.25 11.69 -7.85
C ASN A 125 -9.77 13.00 -8.44
N ALA A 126 -8.98 14.08 -8.33
CA ALA A 126 -9.25 15.37 -8.95
C ALA A 126 -8.85 15.45 -10.44
N GLY A 127 -8.43 14.34 -11.06
CA GLY A 127 -8.11 14.29 -12.50
C GLY A 127 -6.72 14.78 -12.89
N ARG A 128 -5.77 14.85 -11.95
CA ARG A 128 -4.38 15.26 -12.26
C ARG A 128 -3.57 14.09 -12.84
N GLU A 129 -3.82 13.76 -14.11
CA GLU A 129 -3.28 12.55 -14.77
C GLU A 129 -1.75 12.38 -14.69
N ASN A 130 -1.00 13.48 -14.80
CA ASN A 130 0.46 13.44 -14.88
C ASN A 130 1.19 13.40 -13.52
N THR A 131 0.45 13.49 -12.41
CA THR A 131 1.04 13.42 -11.07
C THR A 131 1.67 12.05 -10.84
N VAL A 132 2.93 12.03 -10.42
CA VAL A 132 3.65 10.81 -10.05
C VAL A 132 3.24 10.41 -8.64
N VAL A 133 2.52 9.30 -8.55
CA VAL A 133 2.10 8.70 -7.29
C VAL A 133 3.32 8.08 -6.59
N TYR A 134 4.06 7.25 -7.33
CA TYR A 134 5.26 6.57 -6.85
C TYR A 134 6.24 6.32 -8.00
N THR A 135 7.56 6.35 -7.73
CA THR A 135 8.59 5.99 -8.71
C THR A 135 9.23 4.67 -8.29
N ILE A 136 8.93 3.60 -9.03
CA ILE A 136 9.58 2.31 -8.87
C ILE A 136 10.98 2.39 -9.47
N ARG A 137 12.00 2.26 -8.63
CA ARG A 137 13.41 2.27 -9.06
C ARG A 137 13.87 0.88 -9.46
N ASN A 138 14.85 0.83 -10.37
CA ASN A 138 15.56 -0.40 -10.72
C ASN A 138 14.67 -1.53 -11.26
N SER A 139 13.68 -1.23 -12.11
CA SER A 139 12.97 -2.27 -12.85
C SER A 139 13.95 -3.06 -13.72
N LYS A 140 13.83 -4.39 -13.70
CA LYS A 140 14.77 -5.35 -14.30
C LYS A 140 15.18 -5.02 -15.73
N HIS A 141 14.27 -4.51 -16.56
CA HIS A 141 14.56 -4.23 -17.96
C HIS A 141 14.26 -2.79 -18.41
N ASN A 142 13.73 -1.94 -17.54
CA ASN A 142 13.28 -0.60 -17.93
C ASN A 142 13.77 0.53 -17.02
N GLY A 143 14.66 0.25 -16.04
CA GLY A 143 15.19 1.26 -15.14
C GLY A 143 14.09 1.84 -14.25
N ASN A 144 14.04 3.16 -14.10
CA ASN A 144 13.00 3.80 -13.29
C ASN A 144 11.68 3.84 -14.05
N ILE A 145 10.60 3.41 -13.39
CA ILE A 145 9.23 3.41 -13.91
C ILE A 145 8.33 4.18 -12.94
N ASP A 146 7.54 5.11 -13.45
CA ASP A 146 6.57 5.85 -12.64
C ASP A 146 5.21 5.15 -12.62
N LEU A 147 4.63 5.00 -11.43
CA LEU A 147 3.19 4.91 -11.27
C LEU A 147 2.64 6.34 -11.22
N LYS A 148 1.99 6.76 -12.31
CA LYS A 148 1.29 8.05 -12.39
C LYS A 148 -0.19 7.89 -12.06
N CYS A 149 -0.86 8.99 -11.74
CA CYS A 149 -2.32 8.99 -11.60
C CYS A 149 -2.99 8.40 -12.84
N GLY A 150 -2.58 8.83 -14.03
CA GLY A 150 -3.13 8.34 -15.28
C GLY A 150 -4.61 8.67 -15.44
N ASN A 151 -5.32 7.85 -16.20
CA ASN A 151 -6.71 8.05 -16.58
C ASN A 151 -7.42 6.70 -16.76
N LYS A 152 -8.54 6.65 -17.49
CA LYS A 152 -9.29 5.39 -17.71
C LYS A 152 -8.50 4.31 -18.45
N ASP A 153 -7.43 4.65 -19.16
CA ASP A 153 -6.69 3.73 -20.03
C ASP A 153 -5.30 3.34 -19.45
N ASN A 154 -4.81 4.05 -18.43
CA ASN A 154 -3.51 3.74 -17.82
C ASN A 154 -3.35 4.32 -16.40
N GLY A 155 -2.37 3.83 -15.65
CA GLY A 155 -1.95 4.36 -14.35
C GLY A 155 -2.89 3.99 -13.20
N TYR A 156 -2.73 4.68 -12.07
CA TYR A 156 -3.48 4.41 -10.84
C TYR A 156 -5.00 4.46 -11.03
N VAL A 157 -5.52 5.46 -11.75
CA VAL A 157 -6.96 5.62 -12.00
C VAL A 157 -7.54 4.45 -12.80
N HIS A 158 -6.82 3.97 -13.81
CA HIS A 158 -7.21 2.77 -14.56
C HIS A 158 -7.23 1.54 -13.66
N ILE A 159 -6.14 1.32 -12.90
CA ILE A 159 -6.02 0.19 -11.98
C ILE A 159 -7.16 0.21 -10.96
N ARG A 160 -7.45 1.36 -10.35
CA ARG A 160 -8.56 1.50 -9.43
C ARG A 160 -9.90 1.15 -10.09
N SER A 161 -10.23 1.83 -11.19
CA SER A 161 -11.55 1.69 -11.82
C SER A 161 -11.83 0.29 -12.40
N ARG A 162 -10.79 -0.50 -12.69
CA ARG A 162 -10.94 -1.82 -13.33
C ARG A 162 -10.55 -2.99 -12.43
N HIS A 163 -9.64 -2.77 -11.49
CA HIS A 163 -8.96 -3.83 -10.74
C HIS A 163 -8.95 -3.62 -9.22
N GLU A 164 -9.56 -2.56 -8.68
CA GLU A 164 -9.72 -2.41 -7.23
C GLU A 164 -10.44 -3.62 -6.62
N GLY A 165 -11.51 -4.11 -7.26
CA GLY A 165 -12.20 -5.33 -6.83
C GLY A 165 -11.30 -6.56 -6.87
N ASP A 166 -10.50 -6.71 -7.92
CA ASP A 166 -9.54 -7.82 -8.06
C ASP A 166 -8.49 -7.80 -6.95
N TRP A 167 -7.95 -6.61 -6.64
CA TRP A 167 -6.97 -6.42 -5.56
C TRP A 167 -7.59 -6.65 -4.18
N ASN A 168 -8.80 -6.15 -3.94
CA ASN A 168 -9.56 -6.44 -2.71
C ASN A 168 -9.78 -7.95 -2.51
N ASN A 169 -10.12 -8.67 -3.57
CA ASN A 169 -10.28 -10.13 -3.52
C ASN A 169 -8.92 -10.85 -3.37
N ALA A 170 -7.87 -10.37 -4.02
CA ALA A 170 -6.53 -10.92 -3.90
C ALA A 170 -6.01 -10.81 -2.47
N LYS A 171 -6.25 -9.69 -1.80
CA LYS A 171 -5.97 -9.52 -0.36
C LYS A 171 -7.00 -10.21 0.56
N GLY A 172 -7.80 -11.17 0.12
CA GLY A 172 -8.47 -12.15 1.01
C GLY A 172 -9.19 -11.63 2.28
N GLY A 173 -9.75 -10.42 2.27
CA GLY A 173 -10.51 -9.84 3.39
C GLY A 173 -9.67 -9.28 4.55
N PHE A 174 -8.39 -8.98 4.33
CA PHE A 174 -7.48 -8.57 5.38
C PHE A 174 -7.40 -7.05 5.65
N ALA A 175 -6.74 -6.66 6.75
CA ALA A 175 -6.38 -5.29 7.09
C ALA A 175 -5.43 -4.65 6.05
N GLY A 176 -5.51 -3.32 5.90
CA GLY A 176 -4.74 -2.56 4.91
C GLY A 176 -5.48 -2.24 3.61
N TYR A 177 -5.00 -1.23 2.90
CA TYR A 177 -5.61 -0.74 1.67
C TYR A 177 -5.21 -1.60 0.45
N TRP A 178 -6.14 -1.77 -0.48
CA TRP A 178 -5.93 -2.61 -1.67
C TRP A 178 -4.83 -2.06 -2.57
N ASP A 179 -4.65 -0.74 -2.58
CA ASP A 179 -3.73 0.00 -3.42
C ASP A 179 -2.29 -0.03 -2.91
N ASP A 180 -2.09 -0.10 -1.60
CA ASP A 180 -0.77 -0.36 -1.01
C ASP A 180 -0.31 -1.79 -1.34
N PHE A 181 -1.21 -2.79 -1.22
CA PHE A 181 -0.91 -4.17 -1.62
C PHE A 181 -0.66 -4.29 -3.13
N MET A 182 -1.41 -3.55 -3.94
CA MET A 182 -1.18 -3.42 -5.38
C MET A 182 0.19 -2.80 -5.67
N LEU A 183 0.58 -1.73 -4.98
CA LEU A 183 1.87 -1.07 -5.18
C LEU A 183 3.02 -2.02 -4.80
N TYR A 184 2.94 -2.68 -3.64
CA TYR A 184 3.91 -3.69 -3.22
C TYR A 184 4.09 -4.77 -4.28
N SER A 185 2.97 -5.34 -4.73
CA SER A 185 2.94 -6.38 -5.77
C SER A 185 3.55 -5.89 -7.09
N THR A 186 3.27 -4.64 -7.46
CA THR A 186 3.77 -4.00 -8.67
C THR A 186 5.29 -3.79 -8.61
N ILE A 187 5.81 -3.31 -7.49
CA ILE A 187 7.25 -3.10 -7.27
C ILE A 187 7.99 -4.42 -7.43
N ASN A 188 7.52 -5.48 -6.76
CA ASN A 188 8.15 -6.80 -6.84
C ASN A 188 8.14 -7.36 -8.27
N ALA A 189 7.01 -7.25 -8.98
CA ALA A 189 6.93 -7.71 -10.37
C ALA A 189 7.89 -6.96 -11.29
N LEU A 190 8.11 -5.66 -11.06
CA LEU A 190 9.01 -4.85 -11.89
C LEU A 190 10.49 -5.05 -11.55
N GLN A 191 10.84 -5.23 -10.28
CA GLN A 191 12.23 -5.34 -9.82
C GLN A 191 12.79 -6.75 -10.01
N ALA A 192 12.01 -7.78 -9.68
CA ALA A 192 12.44 -9.18 -9.78
C ALA A 192 11.34 -10.07 -10.36
N PRO A 193 10.99 -9.88 -11.64
CA PRO A 193 10.01 -10.74 -12.32
C PRO A 193 10.49 -12.18 -12.39
N SER A 194 9.60 -13.12 -12.08
CA SER A 194 9.74 -14.52 -12.49
C SER A 194 9.57 -14.71 -14.00
N TYR A 195 8.80 -13.82 -14.65
CA TYR A 195 8.56 -13.82 -16.08
C TYR A 195 8.44 -12.39 -16.60
N SER A 196 9.06 -12.10 -17.73
CA SER A 196 8.84 -10.84 -18.45
C SER A 196 8.85 -11.07 -19.95
N ARG A 197 8.04 -10.31 -20.68
CA ARG A 197 7.97 -10.39 -22.15
C ARG A 197 7.61 -9.05 -22.77
N GLN A 198 8.33 -8.68 -23.82
CA GLN A 198 7.92 -7.58 -24.69
C GLN A 198 6.66 -7.99 -25.47
N GLN A 199 5.56 -7.26 -25.28
CA GLN A 199 4.27 -7.55 -25.91
C GLN A 199 4.15 -6.90 -27.29
N ASN A 200 4.69 -5.70 -27.43
CA ASN A 200 4.79 -4.94 -28.69
C ASN A 200 5.97 -3.95 -28.59
N SER A 201 6.20 -3.06 -29.55
CA SER A 201 7.34 -2.13 -29.53
C SER A 201 7.41 -1.20 -28.31
N THR A 202 6.27 -0.91 -27.68
CA THR A 202 6.16 0.10 -26.59
C THR A 202 5.68 -0.46 -25.26
N THR A 203 5.34 -1.75 -25.19
CA THR A 203 4.75 -2.36 -23.99
C THR A 203 5.50 -3.61 -23.59
N ARG A 204 5.91 -3.65 -22.32
CA ARG A 204 6.47 -4.84 -21.68
C ARG A 204 5.57 -5.28 -20.54
N CYS A 205 5.41 -6.59 -20.42
CA CYS A 205 4.67 -7.21 -19.34
C CYS A 205 5.64 -7.94 -18.39
N TYR A 206 5.31 -7.90 -17.10
CA TYR A 206 6.06 -8.46 -15.98
C TYR A 206 5.10 -9.28 -15.10
N VAL A 207 5.59 -10.40 -14.57
CA VAL A 207 4.87 -11.27 -13.64
C VAL A 207 5.81 -11.80 -12.57
N THR A 208 5.36 -11.80 -11.33
CA THR A 208 6.06 -12.44 -10.22
C THR A 208 5.09 -13.17 -9.29
N PRO A 209 5.43 -14.32 -8.70
CA PRO A 209 4.61 -14.89 -7.62
C PRO A 209 4.64 -13.98 -6.38
N ILE A 210 3.48 -13.79 -5.74
CA ILE A 210 3.35 -13.23 -4.39
C ILE A 210 2.58 -14.25 -3.55
N GLN A 211 3.23 -14.80 -2.53
CA GLN A 211 2.61 -15.63 -1.52
C GLN A 211 1.88 -14.74 -0.51
N VAL A 212 0.65 -15.12 -0.20
CA VAL A 212 -0.23 -14.41 0.73
C VAL A 212 -0.50 -15.33 1.90
N PHE A 213 -0.22 -14.84 3.10
CA PHE A 213 -0.43 -15.55 4.37
C PHE A 213 -1.54 -14.89 5.17
N LYS A 214 -2.15 -15.58 6.12
CA LYS A 214 -3.10 -15.01 7.08
C LYS A 214 -2.61 -15.37 8.47
N LYS A 215 -2.62 -14.43 9.41
CA LYS A 215 -2.35 -14.75 10.80
C LYS A 215 -3.53 -15.50 11.40
N VAL A 216 -3.27 -16.72 11.88
CA VAL A 216 -4.22 -17.57 12.61
C VAL A 216 -3.50 -18.01 13.88
N ASN A 217 -4.07 -17.70 15.05
CA ASN A 217 -3.43 -17.97 16.34
C ASN A 217 -1.98 -17.46 16.42
N ARG A 218 -1.76 -16.23 15.95
CA ARG A 218 -0.46 -15.54 15.85
C ARG A 218 0.54 -16.12 14.85
N LYS A 219 0.22 -17.20 14.15
CA LYS A 219 1.10 -17.83 13.16
C LYS A 219 0.70 -17.49 11.73
N PRO A 220 1.65 -17.21 10.83
CA PRO A 220 1.35 -17.02 9.42
C PRO A 220 0.93 -18.35 8.79
N VAL A 221 -0.31 -18.42 8.31
CA VAL A 221 -0.85 -19.57 7.60
C VAL A 221 -0.98 -19.22 6.12
N TYR A 222 -0.28 -19.95 5.26
CA TYR A 222 -0.36 -19.78 3.82
C TYR A 222 -1.81 -19.85 3.34
N GLN A 223 -2.20 -18.90 2.50
CA GLN A 223 -3.54 -18.84 1.91
C GLN A 223 -3.49 -19.19 0.42
N LYS A 224 -2.66 -18.48 -0.33
CA LYS A 224 -2.57 -18.62 -1.78
C LYS A 224 -1.31 -17.95 -2.32
N THR A 225 -1.01 -18.25 -3.58
CA THR A 225 -0.05 -17.50 -4.39
C THR A 225 -0.81 -16.79 -5.49
N ILE A 226 -0.59 -15.49 -5.64
CA ILE A 226 -1.06 -14.70 -6.77
C ILE A 226 0.12 -14.38 -7.70
N TYR A 227 -0.18 -14.06 -8.95
CA TYR A 227 0.81 -13.69 -9.95
C TYR A 227 0.44 -12.31 -10.53
N PRO A 228 0.78 -11.19 -9.87
CA PRO A 228 0.50 -9.86 -10.39
C PRO A 228 1.06 -9.69 -11.80
N ARG A 229 0.19 -9.30 -12.73
CA ARG A 229 0.57 -8.93 -14.09
C ARG A 229 0.69 -7.42 -14.16
N VAL A 230 1.88 -6.94 -14.48
CA VAL A 230 2.17 -5.51 -14.63
C VAL A 230 2.55 -5.23 -16.07
N ALA A 231 1.79 -4.38 -16.74
CA ALA A 231 2.14 -3.86 -18.05
C ALA A 231 2.69 -2.44 -17.91
N VAL A 232 3.83 -2.17 -18.54
CA VAL A 232 4.46 -0.84 -18.57
C VAL A 232 4.64 -0.35 -19.99
N SER A 233 4.57 0.96 -20.14
CA SER A 233 4.99 1.68 -21.34
C SER A 233 6.51 1.85 -21.27
N THR A 234 7.23 1.18 -22.17
CA THR A 234 8.70 1.16 -22.19
C THR A 234 9.29 2.50 -22.65
N ASN A 235 8.59 3.20 -23.55
CA ASN A 235 8.98 4.54 -24.04
C ASN A 235 8.70 5.65 -23.03
N ASN A 236 7.50 5.66 -22.42
CA ASN A 236 7.12 6.70 -21.46
C ASN A 236 7.53 6.38 -20.02
N ARG A 237 8.14 5.22 -19.79
CA ARG A 237 8.58 4.71 -18.48
C ARG A 237 7.51 4.84 -17.40
N LYS A 238 6.30 4.36 -17.71
CA LYS A 238 5.17 4.41 -16.78
C LYS A 238 4.39 3.09 -16.70
N VAL A 239 3.80 2.81 -15.55
CA VAL A 239 2.84 1.73 -15.38
C VAL A 239 1.59 2.03 -16.22
N ILE A 240 1.18 1.06 -17.04
CA ILE A 240 -0.09 1.08 -17.77
C ILE A 240 -1.17 0.46 -16.89
N THR A 241 -0.96 -0.78 -16.45
CA THR A 241 -1.89 -1.48 -15.55
C THR A 241 -1.15 -2.46 -14.64
N SER A 242 -1.79 -2.83 -13.54
CA SER A 242 -1.34 -3.83 -12.57
C SER A 242 -2.56 -4.50 -11.96
N PHE A 243 -2.63 -5.83 -12.06
CA PHE A 243 -3.74 -6.61 -11.51
C PHE A 243 -3.30 -8.01 -11.10
N PRO A 244 -3.93 -8.61 -10.09
CA PRO A 244 -3.60 -9.96 -9.66
C PRO A 244 -4.21 -10.97 -10.62
N THR A 245 -3.48 -12.04 -10.93
CA THR A 245 -4.01 -13.19 -11.68
C THR A 245 -3.45 -14.49 -11.13
N GLY A 246 -3.95 -15.63 -11.61
CA GLY A 246 -3.37 -16.96 -11.35
C GLY A 246 -2.36 -17.40 -12.42
N ASN A 247 -2.19 -16.60 -13.48
CA ASN A 247 -1.33 -16.95 -14.61
C ASN A 247 0.13 -16.59 -14.33
N LYS A 248 1.03 -17.57 -14.51
CA LYS A 248 2.47 -17.40 -14.30
C LYS A 248 3.18 -16.59 -15.39
N THR A 249 2.48 -16.28 -16.48
CA THR A 249 3.02 -15.57 -17.64
C THR A 249 2.12 -14.40 -18.05
N CYS A 250 2.69 -13.60 -18.96
CA CYS A 250 1.93 -12.77 -19.88
C CYS A 250 1.44 -13.65 -21.04
#